data_AF-A0A1B6KWE9-F1
#
_entry.id   AF-A0A1B6KWE9-F1
#
_cell.length_a   1.000
_cell.length_b   1.000
_cell.length_c   1.000
_cell.angle_alpha   90.00
_cell.angle_beta   90.00
_cell.angle_gamma   90.00
#
_symmetry.space_group_name_H-M   'P 1'
#
loop_
_entity.id
_entity.type
_entity.pdbx_description
1 polymer ?
#
loop_
_entity_poly.entity_id
_entity_poly.type
_entity_poly.pdbx_seq_one_letter_code
_entity_poly.pdbx_strand_id
1 'polypeptide(L)'
;NSFQRWLESKRREQTQRRLEQEQGRRMEAEQEIMKKETAKLSYALWKHKKDQEKKANELKERQLREEQERQKRVKQQQSQERVTQWMRSSKVKPRPVPSNLGLQSLHGNQPKGFLNSQPWVDPV
;
A
#
# COMPACT_ATOMS: atom_id res chain seq x y z
N ASN A 1 -52.80 -32.82 -57.22
CA ASN A 1 -51.95 -33.19 -56.06
C ASN A 1 -51.60 -31.99 -55.17
N SER A 2 -52.57 -31.50 -54.40
CA SER A 2 -52.36 -30.44 -53.38
C SER A 2 -51.67 -30.96 -52.12
N PHE A 3 -51.95 -32.21 -51.73
CA PHE A 3 -51.40 -32.85 -50.53
C PHE A 3 -49.87 -33.05 -50.59
N GLN A 4 -49.33 -33.48 -51.74
CA GLN A 4 -47.87 -33.64 -51.92
C GLN A 4 -47.12 -32.32 -51.76
N ARG A 5 -47.66 -31.22 -52.33
CA ARG A 5 -47.09 -29.87 -52.19
C ARG A 5 -47.10 -29.39 -50.74
N TRP A 6 -48.15 -29.71 -50.00
CA TRP A 6 -48.24 -29.39 -48.57
C TRP A 6 -47.20 -30.16 -47.73
N LEU A 7 -47.00 -31.46 -48.00
CA LEU A 7 -45.97 -32.25 -47.32
C LEU A 7 -44.56 -31.72 -47.57
N GLU A 8 -44.25 -31.32 -48.81
CA GLU A 8 -42.96 -30.70 -49.14
C GLU A 8 -42.78 -29.35 -48.44
N SER A 9 -43.82 -28.52 -48.41
CA SER A 9 -43.81 -27.24 -47.68
C SER A 9 -43.54 -27.46 -46.19
N LYS A 10 -44.21 -28.44 -45.55
CA LYS A 10 -43.98 -28.76 -44.14
C LYS A 10 -42.59 -29.32 -43.86
N ARG A 11 -42.03 -30.11 -44.79
CA ARG A 11 -40.65 -30.58 -44.68
C ARG A 11 -39.65 -29.42 -44.74
N ARG A 12 -39.85 -28.46 -45.67
CA ARG A 12 -39.00 -27.27 -45.79
C ARG A 12 -39.09 -26.37 -44.56
N GLU A 13 -40.30 -26.13 -44.06
CA GLU A 13 -40.55 -25.36 -42.84
C GLU A 13 -39.84 -25.98 -41.62
N GLN A 14 -39.90 -27.30 -41.49
CA GLN A 14 -39.23 -28.00 -40.40
C GLN A 14 -37.71 -27.92 -40.50
N THR A 15 -37.15 -28.06 -41.71
CA THR A 15 -35.70 -27.91 -41.94
C THR A 15 -35.25 -26.49 -41.65
N GLN A 16 -36.02 -25.48 -42.07
CA GLN A 16 -35.70 -24.08 -41.85
C GLN A 16 -35.72 -23.73 -40.36
N ARG A 17 -36.74 -24.17 -39.60
CA ARG A 17 -36.79 -23.98 -38.14
C ARG A 17 -35.61 -24.62 -37.42
N ARG A 18 -35.15 -25.79 -37.87
CA ARG A 18 -33.96 -26.46 -37.29
C ARG A 18 -32.70 -25.66 -37.56
N LEU A 19 -32.52 -25.16 -38.78
CA LEU A 19 -31.38 -24.31 -39.16
C LEU A 19 -31.37 -23.00 -38.36
N GLU A 20 -32.52 -22.34 -38.22
CA GLU A 20 -32.66 -21.11 -37.43
C GLU A 20 -32.34 -21.35 -35.95
N GLN A 21 -32.81 -22.45 -35.36
CA GLN A 21 -32.45 -22.83 -33.99
C GLN A 21 -30.95 -23.12 -33.84
N GLU A 22 -30.34 -23.80 -34.80
CA GLU A 22 -28.91 -24.11 -34.75
C GLU A 22 -28.07 -22.84 -34.90
N GLN A 23 -28.45 -21.94 -35.80
CA GLN A 23 -27.81 -20.63 -35.95
C GLN A 23 -27.97 -19.78 -34.68
N GLY A 24 -29.16 -19.75 -34.09
CA GLY A 24 -29.39 -19.06 -32.81
C GLY A 24 -28.47 -19.56 -31.70
N ARG A 25 -28.36 -20.90 -31.55
CA ARG A 25 -27.46 -21.52 -30.56
C ARG A 25 -25.98 -21.21 -30.82
N ARG A 26 -25.55 -21.17 -32.09
CA ARG A 26 -24.18 -20.80 -32.46
C ARG A 26 -23.88 -19.34 -32.11
N MET A 27 -24.78 -18.43 -32.46
CA MET A 27 -24.65 -17.00 -32.13
C MET A 27 -24.62 -16.77 -30.62
N GLU A 28 -25.47 -17.45 -29.85
CA GLU A 28 -25.46 -17.39 -28.39
C GLU A 28 -24.14 -17.91 -27.81
N ALA A 29 -23.62 -19.03 -28.33
CA ALA A 29 -22.34 -19.58 -27.90
C ALA A 29 -21.18 -18.62 -28.19
N GLU A 30 -21.16 -18.00 -29.37
CA GLU A 30 -20.16 -17.00 -29.76
C GLU A 30 -20.24 -15.75 -28.85
N GLN A 31 -21.44 -15.27 -28.55
CA GLN A 31 -21.64 -14.17 -27.61
C GLN A 31 -21.14 -14.50 -26.21
N GLU A 32 -21.40 -15.72 -25.72
CA GLU A 32 -20.91 -16.16 -24.41
C GLU A 32 -19.38 -16.29 -24.37
N ILE A 33 -18.75 -16.74 -25.45
CA ILE A 33 -17.28 -16.75 -25.54
C ILE A 33 -16.74 -15.31 -25.48
N MET A 34 -17.31 -14.41 -26.29
CA MET A 34 -16.89 -13.00 -26.33
C MET A 34 -17.07 -12.31 -24.97
N LYS A 35 -18.18 -12.55 -24.27
CA LYS A 35 -18.40 -12.05 -22.90
C LYS A 35 -17.34 -12.57 -21.93
N LYS A 36 -16.98 -13.84 -22.01
CA LYS A 36 -15.93 -14.42 -21.14
C LYS A 36 -14.56 -13.81 -21.45
N GLU A 37 -14.24 -13.58 -22.72
CA GLU A 37 -12.97 -12.97 -23.13
C GLU A 37 -12.88 -11.51 -22.69
N THR A 38 -13.94 -10.73 -22.89
CA THR A 38 -14.01 -9.34 -22.44
C THR A 38 -13.97 -9.24 -20.90
N ALA A 39 -14.62 -10.16 -20.18
CA ALA A 39 -14.53 -10.25 -18.72
C ALA A 39 -13.09 -10.59 -18.27
N LYS A 40 -12.41 -11.53 -18.93
CA LYS A 40 -11.00 -11.85 -18.64
C LYS A 40 -10.08 -10.66 -18.88
N LEU A 41 -10.25 -9.95 -20.01
CA LEU A 41 -9.44 -8.79 -20.35
C LEU A 41 -9.66 -7.64 -19.36
N SER A 42 -10.92 -7.34 -19.03
CA SER A 42 -11.26 -6.29 -18.07
C SER A 42 -10.71 -6.60 -16.67
N TYR A 43 -10.77 -7.86 -16.23
CA TYR A 43 -10.14 -8.28 -14.98
C TYR A 43 -8.62 -8.12 -15.00
N ALA A 44 -7.96 -8.50 -16.10
CA ALA A 44 -6.51 -8.34 -16.24
C ALA A 44 -6.08 -6.87 -16.17
N LEU A 45 -6.81 -5.98 -16.84
CA LEU A 45 -6.58 -4.54 -16.80
C LEU A 45 -6.80 -3.96 -15.40
N TRP A 46 -7.88 -4.36 -14.73
CA TRP A 46 -8.15 -3.94 -13.36
C TRP A 46 -7.04 -4.38 -12.40
N LYS A 47 -6.60 -5.64 -12.51
CA LYS A 47 -5.52 -6.19 -11.69
C LYS A 47 -4.22 -5.41 -11.89
N HIS A 48 -3.84 -5.17 -13.15
CA HIS A 48 -2.65 -4.38 -13.47
C HIS A 48 -2.72 -2.96 -12.89
N LYS A 49 -3.87 -2.29 -13.02
CA LYS A 49 -4.08 -0.96 -12.42
C LYS A 49 -3.94 -0.99 -10.90
N LYS A 50 -4.47 -2.01 -10.23
CA LYS A 50 -4.36 -2.18 -8.78
C LYS A 50 -2.93 -2.46 -8.32
N ASP A 51 -2.18 -3.26 -9.07
CA ASP A 51 -0.77 -3.51 -8.78
C ASP A 51 0.07 -2.24 -8.94
N GLN A 52 -0.21 -1.41 -9.95
CA GLN A 52 0.45 -0.10 -10.11
C GLN A 52 0.11 0.87 -8.98
N GLU A 53 -1.17 0.95 -8.59
CA GLU A 53 -1.62 1.79 -7.48
C GLU A 53 -0.95 1.39 -6.16
N LYS A 54 -0.85 0.07 -5.90
CA LYS A 54 -0.16 -0.47 -4.72
C LYS A 54 1.31 -0.06 -4.70
N LYS A 55 2.04 -0.27 -5.80
CA LYS A 55 3.45 0.13 -5.91
C LYS A 55 3.65 1.63 -5.71
N ALA A 56 2.75 2.46 -6.25
CA ALA A 56 2.81 3.90 -6.08
C ALA A 56 2.59 4.31 -4.61
N ASN A 57 1.65 3.67 -3.92
CA ASN A 57 1.42 3.91 -2.50
C ASN A 57 2.61 3.46 -1.63
N GLU A 58 3.17 2.29 -1.90
CA GLU A 58 4.37 1.79 -1.21
C GLU A 58 5.55 2.77 -1.38
N LEU A 59 5.75 3.33 -2.58
CA LEU A 59 6.77 4.33 -2.83
C LEU A 59 6.51 5.62 -2.05
N LYS A 60 5.27 6.11 -2.03
CA LYS A 60 4.89 7.31 -1.27
C LYS A 60 5.10 7.12 0.24
N GLU A 61 4.70 5.97 0.77
CA GLU A 61 4.91 5.65 2.19
C GLU A 61 6.40 5.58 2.54
N ARG A 62 7.21 5.00 1.65
CA ARG A 62 8.66 4.96 1.85
C ARG A 62 9.26 6.37 1.87
N GLN A 63 8.88 7.23 0.92
CA GLN A 63 9.33 8.62 0.87
C GLN A 63 8.92 9.40 2.13
N LEU A 64 7.69 9.19 2.61
CA LEU A 64 7.20 9.81 3.84
C LEU A 64 8.02 9.36 5.06
N ARG A 65 8.33 8.07 5.17
CA ARG A 65 9.17 7.54 6.25
C ARG A 65 10.58 8.11 6.21
N GLU A 66 11.21 8.12 5.03
CA GLU A 66 12.55 8.70 4.83
C GLU A 66 12.57 10.19 5.21
N GLU A 67 11.54 10.95 4.85
CA GLU A 67 11.42 12.36 5.22
C GLU A 67 11.24 12.56 6.73
N GLN A 68 10.40 11.76 7.38
CA GLN A 68 10.22 11.80 8.83
C GLN A 68 11.52 11.47 9.57
N GLU A 69 12.28 10.46 9.11
CA GLU A 69 13.58 10.13 9.69
C GLU A 69 14.59 11.27 9.51
N ARG A 70 14.62 11.88 8.32
CA ARG A 70 15.47 13.05 8.05
C ARG A 70 15.16 14.19 9.01
N GLN A 71 13.88 14.52 9.19
CA GLN A 71 13.45 15.55 10.12
C GLN A 71 13.80 15.22 11.57
N LYS A 72 13.65 13.95 12.00
CA LYS A 72 14.07 13.49 13.33
C LYS A 72 15.57 13.70 13.55
N ARG A 73 16.41 13.36 12.57
CA ARG A 73 17.87 13.57 12.65
C ARG A 73 18.22 15.05 12.76
N VAL A 74 17.59 15.91 11.95
CA VAL A 74 17.79 17.36 12.02
C VAL A 74 17.37 17.92 13.39
N LYS A 75 16.19 17.52 13.90
CA LYS A 75 15.73 17.92 15.24
C LYS A 75 16.71 17.49 16.34
N GLN A 76 17.25 16.28 16.25
CA GLN A 76 18.25 15.78 17.20
C GLN A 76 19.55 16.58 17.16
N GLN A 77 20.07 16.88 15.98
CA GLN A 77 21.28 17.71 15.81
C GLN A 77 21.07 19.11 16.39
N GLN A 78 19.96 19.77 16.03
CA GLN A 78 19.62 21.10 16.55
C GLN A 78 19.47 21.08 18.08
N SER A 79 18.88 20.02 18.64
CA SER A 79 18.77 19.85 20.09
C SER A 79 20.15 19.75 20.74
N GLN A 80 21.07 18.95 20.19
CA GLN A 80 22.43 18.81 20.70
C GLN A 80 23.21 20.13 20.62
N GLU A 81 23.09 20.88 19.53
CA GLU A 81 23.70 22.19 19.36
C GLU A 81 23.20 23.18 20.42
N ARG A 82 21.87 23.25 20.62
CA ARG A 82 21.27 24.11 21.66
C ARG A 82 21.73 23.74 23.05
N VAL A 83 21.78 22.44 23.38
CA VAL A 83 22.30 21.97 24.68
C VAL A 83 23.76 22.39 24.85
N THR A 84 24.58 22.21 23.82
CA THR A 84 26.00 22.61 23.84
C THR A 84 26.14 24.13 24.03
N GLN A 85 25.34 24.92 23.32
CA GLN A 85 25.34 26.38 23.44
C GLN A 85 24.91 26.83 24.85
N TRP A 86 23.86 26.23 25.39
CA TRP A 86 23.38 26.48 26.75
C TRP A 86 24.44 26.11 27.81
N MET A 87 25.11 24.96 27.65
CA MET A 87 26.20 24.53 28.53
C MET A 87 27.41 25.49 28.51
N ARG A 88 27.67 26.15 27.37
CA ARG A 88 28.74 27.16 27.25
C ARG A 88 28.38 28.47 27.96
N SER A 89 27.14 28.92 27.89
CA SER A 89 26.69 30.20 28.46
C SER A 89 26.13 30.09 29.89
N SER A 90 25.77 28.89 30.34
CA SER A 90 25.21 28.66 31.67
C SER A 90 26.24 28.94 32.77
N LYS A 91 25.82 29.74 33.76
CA LYS A 91 26.56 29.95 35.02
C LYS A 91 26.57 28.70 35.91
N VAL A 92 25.62 27.79 35.73
CA VAL A 92 25.49 26.55 36.48
C VAL A 92 25.88 25.39 35.57
N LYS A 93 27.10 24.88 35.75
CA LYS A 93 27.60 23.71 35.01
C LYS A 93 27.37 22.44 35.85
N PRO A 94 26.93 21.32 35.24
CA PRO A 94 26.90 20.05 35.95
C PRO A 94 28.29 19.73 36.48
N ARG A 95 28.36 19.28 37.73
CA ARG A 95 29.65 18.87 38.30
C ARG A 95 30.19 17.69 37.48
N PRO A 96 31.47 17.72 37.05
CA PRO A 96 32.06 16.57 36.40
C PRO A 96 31.93 15.36 37.33
N VAL A 97 31.53 14.23 36.76
CA VAL A 97 31.46 12.98 37.52
C VAL A 97 32.88 12.68 38.04
N PRO A 98 33.07 12.49 39.36
CA PRO A 98 34.39 12.22 39.90
C PRO A 98 34.96 10.95 39.26
N SER A 99 36.12 11.08 38.61
CA SER A 99 36.90 9.99 38.00
C SER A 99 37.22 8.85 38.99
N ASN A 100 37.19 9.16 40.28
CA ASN A 100 37.72 8.33 41.35
C ASN A 100 36.70 7.32 41.91
N LEU A 101 35.50 7.21 41.33
CA LEU A 101 34.41 6.45 41.94
C LEU A 101 34.48 4.93 41.75
N GLY A 102 35.39 4.39 40.94
CA GLY A 102 35.55 2.93 40.77
C GLY A 102 34.20 2.18 40.66
N LEU A 103 34.08 1.04 41.36
CA LEU A 103 32.84 0.25 41.46
C LEU A 103 31.68 0.97 42.19
N GLN A 104 31.92 2.05 42.93
CA GLN A 104 30.85 2.83 43.59
C GLN A 104 30.01 3.66 42.61
N SER A 105 30.53 3.92 41.40
CA SER A 105 29.76 4.57 40.32
C SER A 105 28.58 3.72 39.81
N LEU A 106 28.61 2.40 40.04
CA LEU A 106 27.49 1.48 39.74
C LEU A 106 26.35 1.61 40.75
N HIS A 107 26.61 2.13 41.96
CA HIS A 107 25.62 2.30 43.02
C HIS A 107 24.89 3.65 42.89
N GLY A 108 24.17 3.86 41.78
CA GLY A 108 22.92 4.64 41.69
C GLY A 108 22.86 6.12 42.14
N ASN A 109 23.92 6.71 42.68
CA ASN A 109 23.93 8.10 43.16
C ASN A 109 24.32 9.08 42.04
N GLN A 110 23.72 8.91 40.86
CA GLN A 110 23.78 9.97 39.86
C GLN A 110 22.79 11.08 40.25
N PRO A 111 23.18 12.37 40.19
CA PRO A 111 22.25 13.45 40.44
C PRO A 111 21.10 13.37 39.43
N LYS A 112 19.90 13.10 39.93
CA LYS A 112 18.64 12.93 39.16
C LYS A 112 18.29 14.10 38.22
N GLY A 113 19.01 15.22 38.28
CA GLY A 113 18.69 16.45 37.55
C GLY A 113 19.44 16.69 36.24
N PHE A 114 20.52 15.96 35.93
CA PHE A 114 21.41 16.35 34.81
C PHE A 114 21.63 15.31 33.71
N LEU A 115 21.30 14.04 33.95
CA LEU A 115 21.40 13.00 32.92
C LEU A 115 20.01 12.54 32.51
N ASN A 116 19.67 12.91 31.28
CA ASN A 116 18.53 12.43 30.50
C ASN A 116 17.18 13.10 30.80
N SER A 117 17.00 14.33 30.30
CA SER A 117 15.66 14.77 29.93
C SER A 117 15.15 13.78 28.89
N GLN A 118 14.12 13.00 29.21
CA GLN A 118 13.51 12.12 28.21
C GLN A 118 13.25 12.94 26.94
N PRO A 119 13.60 12.41 25.75
CA PRO A 119 13.37 13.12 24.51
C PRO A 119 11.89 13.49 24.43
N TRP A 120 11.62 14.75 24.08
CA TRP A 120 10.26 15.24 23.93
C TRP A 120 9.50 14.31 22.98
N VAL A 121 8.54 13.57 23.53
CA VAL A 121 7.66 12.70 22.75
C VAL A 121 6.54 13.59 22.23
N ASP A 122 6.44 13.74 20.92
CA ASP A 122 5.32 14.48 20.31
C ASP A 122 4.00 13.80 20.77
N PRO A 123 3.01 14.55 21.29
CA PRO A 123 1.75 13.97 21.72
C PRO A 123 1.04 13.30 20.54
N VAL A 124 0.46 12.11 20.83
CA VAL A 124 -0.27 11.25 19.87
C VAL A 124 -1.57 11.90 19.44
#